data_AF-A0A0S1AV60-F1
#
_entry.id   AF-A0A0S1AV60-F1
#
_cell.length_a   1.000
_cell.length_b   1.000
_cell.length_c   1.000
_cell.angle_alpha   90.00
_cell.angle_beta   90.00
_cell.angle_gamma   90.00
#
_symmetry.space_group_name_H-M   'P 1'
#
loop_
_entity.id
_entity.type
_entity.pdbx_description
1 polymer ?
#
loop_
_entity_poly.entity_id
_entity_poly.type
_entity_poly.pdbx_seq_one_letter_code
_entity_poly.pdbx_strand_id
1 'polypeptide(L)' 'MRGEKRFSEEQIIGFLHKTDAGMSVKELCRRRDFSEASY' A
#
# COMPACT_ATOMS: atom_id res chain seq x y z
N MET A 1 -3.00 2.26 -22.94
CA MET A 1 -3.51 1.36 -21.87
C MET A 1 -2.77 1.76 -20.60
N ARG A 2 -3.46 2.28 -19.56
CA ARG A 2 -2.79 2.66 -18.30
C ARG A 2 -2.23 1.39 -17.68
N GLY A 3 -0.91 1.25 -17.66
CA GLY A 3 -0.26 0.14 -16.95
C GLY A 3 -0.61 0.28 -15.47
N GLU A 4 -1.44 -0.62 -14.96
CA GLU A 4 -1.58 -0.81 -13.53
C GLU A 4 -0.17 -1.07 -12.99
N LYS A 5 0.31 -0.18 -12.10
CA LYS A 5 1.56 -0.40 -11.40
C LYS A 5 1.35 -1.63 -10.53
N ARG A 6 1.95 -2.75 -10.93
CA ARG A 6 1.99 -3.97 -10.11
C ARG A 6 2.90 -3.68 -8.92
N PHE A 7 2.39 -3.92 -7.72
CA PHE A 7 3.20 -3.90 -6.51
C PHE A 7 4.11 -5.13 -6.48
N SER A 8 5.31 -4.98 -5.95
CA SER A 8 6.17 -6.13 -5.66
C SER A 8 5.67 -6.87 -4.42
N GLU A 9 6.08 -8.13 -4.28
CA GLU A 9 5.70 -8.96 -3.13
C GLU A 9 6.17 -8.33 -1.81
N GLU A 10 7.37 -7.74 -1.80
CA GLU A 10 7.91 -7.04 -0.64
C GLU A 10 7.09 -5.80 -0.27
N GLN A 11 6.51 -5.11 -1.27
CA GLN A 11 5.63 -3.97 -1.02
C GLN A 11 4.31 -4.43 -0.39
N ILE A 12 3.75 -5.55 -0.84
CA ILE A 12 2.53 -6.14 -0.29
C ILE A 12 2.78 -6.61 1.16
N ILE A 13 3.85 -7.37 1.40
CA ILE A 13 4.20 -7.85 2.74
C ILE A 13 4.48 -6.68 3.69
N GLY A 14 5.23 -5.68 3.22
CA GLY A 14 5.50 -4.46 3.99
C GLY A 14 4.24 -3.66 4.31
N PHE A 15 3.21 -3.71 3.46
CA PHE A 15 1.91 -3.09 3.73
C PHE A 15 1.13 -3.85 4.80
N LEU A 16 1.08 -5.18 4.72
CA LEU A 16 0.40 -6.02 5.70
C LEU A 16 1.01 -5.86 7.10
N HIS A 17 2.35 -5.93 7.22
CA HIS A 17 3.02 -5.72 8.51
C HIS A 17 2.76 -4.34 9.13
N LYS A 18 2.69 -3.27 8.31
CA LYS A 18 2.40 -1.93 8.83
C LYS A 18 0.95 -1.83 9.32
N THR A 19 0.03 -2.48 8.63
CA THR A 19 -1.38 -2.55 9.02
C THR A 19 -1.54 -3.33 10.33
N ASP A 20 -0.87 -4.49 10.45
CA ASP A 20 -0.86 -5.31 11.67
C ASP A 20 -0.19 -4.60 12.85
N ALA A 21 0.80 -3.74 12.60
CA ALA A 21 1.42 -2.88 13.61
C ALA A 21 0.51 -1.73 14.09
N GLY A 22 -0.74 -1.65 13.61
CA GLY A 22 -1.72 -0.65 14.01
C GLY A 22 -1.64 0.67 13.25
N MET A 23 -0.88 0.74 12.14
CA MET A 23 -0.90 1.92 11.29
C MET A 23 -2.21 2.00 10.51
N SER A 24 -2.83 3.18 10.49
CA SER A 24 -4.05 3.38 9.71
C SER A 24 -3.74 3.33 8.20
N VAL A 25 -4.64 2.71 7.43
CA VAL A 25 -4.57 2.67 5.95
C VAL A 25 -4.43 4.07 5.37
N LYS A 26 -5.08 5.07 5.98
CA LYS A 26 -4.96 6.48 5.59
C LYS A 26 -3.53 7.02 5.72
N GLU A 27 -2.79 6.62 6.75
CA GLU A 27 -1.37 6.97 6.87
C GLU A 27 -0.48 6.25 5.86
N LEU A 28 -0.85 5.02 5.51
CA LEU A 28 -0.16 4.24 4.48
C LEU A 28 -0.40 4.80 3.08
N CYS A 29 -1.61 5.23 2.76
CA CYS A 29 -1.94 5.88 1.48
C CYS A 29 -1.37 7.30 1.35
N ARG A 30 -1.09 7.97 2.48
CA ARG A 30 -0.45 9.28 2.50
C ARG A 30 1.03 9.19 2.14
N ARG A 31 1.69 8.05 2.44
CA ARG A 31 2.96 7.69 1.82
C ARG A 31 2.63 7.29 0.38
N ARG A 32 3.21 7.98 -0.59
CA ARG A 32 2.92 7.90 -2.05
C ARG A 32 3.05 6.50 -2.68
N ASP A 33 3.36 5.48 -1.88
CA ASP A 33 3.50 4.09 -2.26
C ASP A 33 2.15 3.39 -2.46
N PHE A 34 1.08 3.84 -1.80
CA PHE A 34 -0.26 3.26 -1.94
C PHE A 34 -1.29 4.37 -2.20
N SER A 35 -2.21 4.16 -3.14
CA SER A 35 -3.31 5.10 -3.36
C SER A 35 -4.56 4.62 -2.64
N GLU A 36 -5.45 5.54 -2.24
CA GLU A 36 -6.75 5.18 -1.66
C GLU A 36 -7.62 4.36 -2.63
N ALA A 37 -7.40 4.52 -3.94
CA ALA A 37 -8.02 3.72 -4.99
C ALA A 37 -7.42 2.30 -5.14
N SER A 38 -6.46 1.91 -4.30
CA SER A 38 -5.85 0.58 -4.29
C SER A 38 -6.44 -0.36 -3.23
N TYR A 39 -7.46 0.09 -2.48
CA TYR A 39 -8.23 -0.74 -1.56
C TYR A 39 -9.32 -1.52 -2.29
#